data_AF-A0A962PTH9-F1
#
_entry.id   AF-A0A962PTH9-F1
#
_cell.length_a   1.000
_cell.length_b   1.000
_cell.length_c   1.000
_cell.angle_alpha   90.00
_cell.angle_beta   90.00
_cell.angle_gamma   90.00
#
_symmetry.space_group_name_H-M   'P 1'
#
loop_
_entity.id
_entity.type
_entity.pdbx_description
1 polymer ?
#
loop_
_entity_poly.entity_id
_entity_poly.type
_entity_poly.pdbx_seq_one_letter_code
_entity_poly.pdbx_strand_id
1 'polypeptide(L)'
;DTEIQALGEPLAELELIMAEHEGSGESLVEQVASTRDRNNGLAAELNQIRSGLQQMRGRQASLEALQQAAMEDGNQAVGNWLAAQALGDKPRLLEQLQVDDGWQLAVETVLGDYLQAVCVDDIGSLGHTLGQLEHGRLALLAGGAERAAAPEFLAARVRSGGRADALLAGVRVATDLAAALAQRPALATHESVITPDGIWLGPNWLRVTRLADEQGGVIKRQQELES
;
A
#
# COMPACT_ATOMS: atom_id res chain seq x y z
N ASP A 1 26.63 46.21 80.07
CA ASP A 1 27.24 46.64 78.80
C ASP A 1 27.99 45.53 78.06
N THR A 2 28.91 44.79 78.69
CA THR A 2 29.66 43.69 78.04
C THR A 2 28.82 42.48 77.61
N GLU A 3 27.80 42.08 78.36
CA GLU A 3 26.86 41.01 77.96
C GLU A 3 25.96 41.40 76.77
N ILE A 4 25.57 42.67 76.68
CA ILE A 4 24.76 43.19 75.56
C ILE A 4 25.60 43.24 74.29
N GLN A 5 26.90 43.55 74.41
CA GLN A 5 27.84 43.55 73.29
C GLN A 5 28.17 42.14 72.79
N ALA A 6 28.23 41.15 73.68
CA ALA A 6 28.48 39.74 73.34
C ALA A 6 27.30 39.03 72.63
N LEU A 7 26.07 39.55 72.80
CA LEU A 7 24.87 39.01 72.16
C LEU A 7 24.54 39.68 70.82
N GLY A 8 25.18 40.81 70.48
CA GLY A 8 24.94 41.54 69.23
C GLY A 8 25.54 40.89 67.99
N GLU A 9 26.69 40.23 68.12
CA GLU A 9 27.38 39.56 67.02
C GLU A 9 26.62 38.29 66.53
N PRO A 10 26.13 37.39 67.42
CA PRO A 10 25.26 36.28 67.01
C PRO A 10 23.91 36.73 66.43
N LEU A 11 23.37 37.87 66.89
CA LEU A 11 22.11 38.42 66.37
C LEU A 11 22.29 38.91 64.92
N ALA A 12 23.38 39.62 64.63
CA ALA A 12 23.70 40.09 63.29
C ALA A 12 23.97 38.93 62.31
N GLU A 13 24.61 37.85 62.77
CA GLU A 13 24.81 36.64 61.97
C GLU A 13 23.46 35.95 61.64
N LEU A 14 22.57 35.83 62.62
CA LEU A 14 21.22 35.30 62.41
C LEU A 14 20.38 36.16 61.45
N GLU A 15 20.44 37.49 61.56
CA GLU A 15 19.76 38.42 60.65
C GLU A 15 20.25 38.24 59.20
N LEU A 16 21.55 38.00 59.00
CA LEU A 16 22.15 37.79 57.68
C LEU A 16 21.73 36.45 57.07
N ILE A 17 21.68 35.38 57.87
CA ILE A 17 21.16 34.07 57.47
C ILE A 17 19.66 34.15 57.14
N MET A 18 18.88 34.89 57.94
CA MET A 18 17.46 35.10 57.66
C MET A 18 17.24 35.82 56.33
N ALA A 19 18.00 36.88 56.05
CA ALA A 19 17.93 37.61 54.78
C ALA A 19 18.33 36.73 53.57
N GLU A 20 19.34 35.87 53.72
CA GLU A 20 19.75 34.92 52.67
C GLU A 20 18.65 33.87 52.42
N HIS A 21 18.02 33.37 53.47
CA HIS A 21 16.89 32.44 53.36
C HIS A 21 15.64 33.09 52.76
N GLU A 22 15.34 34.34 53.10
CA GLU A 22 14.26 35.12 52.48
C GLU A 22 14.50 35.31 50.98
N GLY A 23 15.70 35.72 50.58
CA GLY A 23 16.05 35.87 49.15
C GLY A 23 16.02 34.53 48.39
N SER A 24 16.46 33.44 49.03
CA SER A 24 16.34 32.09 48.46
C SER A 24 14.87 31.65 48.31
N GLY A 25 14.03 32.02 49.29
CA GLY A 25 12.58 31.78 49.27
C GLY A 25 11.88 32.50 48.12
N GLU A 26 12.19 33.78 47.91
CA GLU A 26 11.64 34.57 46.78
C GLU A 26 12.03 33.96 45.43
N SER A 27 13.28 33.56 45.25
CA SER A 27 13.76 32.89 44.02
C SER A 27 13.04 31.56 43.76
N LEU A 28 12.83 30.74 44.79
CA LEU A 28 12.06 29.49 44.69
C LEU A 28 10.60 29.76 44.28
N VAL A 29 9.97 30.80 44.84
CA VAL A 29 8.59 31.18 44.48
C VAL A 29 8.51 31.60 43.00
N GLU A 30 9.47 32.38 42.52
CA GLU A 30 9.53 32.80 41.12
C GLU A 30 9.76 31.61 40.16
N GLN A 31 10.65 30.68 40.52
CA GLN A 31 10.87 29.45 39.76
C GLN A 31 9.62 28.56 39.69
N VAL A 32 8.88 28.44 40.80
CA VAL A 32 7.61 27.71 40.85
C VAL A 32 6.57 28.38 39.95
N ALA A 33 6.47 29.71 39.98
CA ALA A 33 5.56 30.46 39.11
C ALA A 33 5.90 30.25 37.62
N SER A 34 7.16 30.43 37.24
CA SER A 34 7.65 30.22 35.87
C SER A 34 7.42 28.78 35.38
N THR A 35 7.68 27.79 36.24
CA THR A 35 7.44 26.38 35.90
C THR A 35 5.96 26.08 35.70
N ARG A 36 5.07 26.68 36.52
CA ARG A 36 3.61 26.54 36.36
C ARG A 36 3.14 27.17 35.05
N ASP A 37 3.62 28.35 34.71
CA ASP A 37 3.27 29.02 33.44
C ASP A 37 3.73 28.19 32.24
N ARG A 38 4.94 27.64 32.31
CA ARG A 38 5.47 26.76 31.25
C ARG A 38 4.66 25.47 31.12
N ASN A 39 4.26 24.85 32.23
CA ASN A 39 3.39 23.67 32.22
C ASN A 39 2.01 23.98 31.63
N ASN A 40 1.43 25.14 31.96
CA ASN A 40 0.15 25.57 31.40
C ASN A 40 0.25 25.81 29.89
N GLY A 41 1.35 26.42 29.42
CA GLY A 41 1.63 26.61 28.00
C GLY A 41 1.76 25.29 27.24
N LEU A 42 2.56 24.35 27.77
CA LEU A 42 2.72 23.02 27.17
C LEU A 42 1.41 22.21 27.16
N ALA A 43 0.59 22.34 28.21
CA ALA A 43 -0.72 21.69 28.27
C ALA A 43 -1.68 22.25 27.20
N ALA A 44 -1.65 23.56 26.96
CA ALA A 44 -2.44 24.20 25.90
C ALA A 44 -2.00 23.74 24.50
N GLU A 45 -0.69 23.70 24.25
CA GLU A 45 -0.13 23.23 22.97
C GLU A 45 -0.48 21.76 22.71
N LEU A 46 -0.33 20.90 23.72
CA LEU A 46 -0.69 19.48 23.64
C LEU A 46 -2.19 19.28 23.34
N ASN A 47 -3.07 20.10 23.93
CA ASN A 47 -4.50 20.07 23.61
C ASN A 47 -4.76 20.50 22.15
N GLN A 48 -4.06 21.53 21.65
CA GLN A 48 -4.19 21.98 20.27
C GLN A 48 -3.74 20.92 19.27
N ILE A 49 -2.60 20.26 19.52
CA ILE A 49 -2.10 19.15 18.70
C ILE A 49 -3.08 17.97 18.72
N ARG A 50 -3.59 17.60 19.90
CA ARG A 50 -4.60 16.52 20.04
C ARG A 50 -5.87 16.83 19.26
N SER A 51 -6.36 18.07 19.32
CA SER A 51 -7.52 18.51 18.56
C SER A 51 -7.28 18.41 17.05
N GLY A 52 -6.12 18.88 16.57
CA GLY A 52 -5.75 18.79 15.16
C GLY A 52 -5.65 17.33 14.68
N LEU A 53 -5.05 16.45 15.48
CA LEU A 53 -4.95 15.04 15.19
C LEU A 53 -6.32 14.34 15.12
N GLN A 54 -7.27 14.71 16.01
CA GLN A 54 -8.65 14.21 15.92
C GLN A 54 -9.37 14.68 14.66
N GLN A 55 -9.20 15.95 14.28
CA GLN A 55 -9.76 16.48 13.04
C GLN A 55 -9.21 15.76 11.80
N MET A 56 -7.90 15.53 11.75
CA MET A 56 -7.26 14.79 10.65
C MET A 56 -7.75 13.34 10.58
N ARG A 57 -7.88 12.66 11.73
CA ARG A 57 -8.45 11.29 11.79
C ARG A 57 -9.91 11.25 11.32
N GLY A 58 -10.72 12.21 11.74
CA GLY A 58 -12.12 12.31 11.27
C GLY A 58 -12.21 12.53 9.76
N ARG A 59 -11.33 13.39 9.20
CA ARG A 59 -11.24 13.60 7.75
C ARG A 59 -10.79 12.35 7.01
N GLN A 60 -9.78 11.64 7.55
CA GLN A 60 -9.31 10.38 6.97
C GLN A 60 -10.46 9.36 6.92
N ALA A 61 -11.15 9.13 8.03
CA ALA A 61 -12.27 8.18 8.09
C ALA A 61 -13.39 8.56 7.10
N SER A 62 -13.71 9.85 6.97
CA SER A 62 -14.69 10.30 5.98
C SER A 62 -14.23 10.08 4.54
N LEU A 63 -12.95 10.28 4.23
CA LEU A 63 -12.40 10.03 2.89
C LEU A 63 -12.34 8.54 2.57
N GLU A 64 -11.95 7.70 3.53
CA GLU A 64 -11.97 6.24 3.42
C GLU A 64 -13.39 5.73 3.16
N ALA A 65 -14.39 6.25 3.89
CA ALA A 65 -15.79 5.90 3.66
C ALA A 65 -16.29 6.30 2.26
N LEU A 66 -15.93 7.49 1.78
CA LEU A 66 -16.28 7.93 0.41
C LEU A 66 -15.59 7.08 -0.65
N GLN A 67 -14.32 6.69 -0.43
CA GLN A 67 -13.60 5.83 -1.36
C GLN A 67 -14.20 4.42 -1.39
N GLN A 68 -14.55 3.87 -0.24
CA GLN A 68 -15.18 2.56 -0.14
C GLN A 68 -16.54 2.55 -0.86
N ALA A 69 -17.37 3.56 -0.64
CA ALA A 69 -18.64 3.71 -1.35
C ALA A 69 -18.45 3.82 -2.87
N ALA A 70 -17.49 4.63 -3.33
CA ALA A 70 -17.20 4.75 -4.76
C ALA A 70 -16.69 3.43 -5.39
N MET A 71 -15.96 2.61 -4.63
CA MET A 71 -15.52 1.28 -5.08
C MET A 71 -16.68 0.29 -5.18
N GLU A 72 -17.59 0.31 -4.20
CA GLU A 72 -18.80 -0.53 -4.19
C GLU A 72 -19.75 -0.17 -5.34
N ASP A 73 -20.02 1.12 -5.54
CA ASP A 73 -20.82 1.64 -6.66
C ASP A 73 -20.21 1.25 -8.01
N GLY A 74 -18.88 1.38 -8.15
CA GLY A 74 -18.15 0.98 -9.35
C GLY A 74 -18.27 -0.53 -9.65
N ASN A 75 -18.17 -1.39 -8.63
CA ASN A 75 -18.34 -2.83 -8.80
C ASN A 75 -19.77 -3.19 -9.20
N GLN A 76 -20.77 -2.55 -8.58
CA GLN A 76 -22.18 -2.77 -8.92
C GLN A 76 -22.50 -2.30 -10.34
N ALA A 77 -21.98 -1.14 -10.75
CA ALA A 77 -22.13 -0.61 -12.11
C ALA A 77 -21.56 -1.56 -13.16
N VAL A 78 -20.35 -2.09 -12.93
CA VAL A 78 -19.74 -3.10 -13.81
C VAL A 78 -20.58 -4.37 -13.86
N GLY A 79 -21.06 -4.87 -12.73
CA GLY A 79 -21.92 -6.06 -12.68
C GLY A 79 -23.22 -5.90 -13.47
N ASN A 80 -23.90 -4.77 -13.29
CA ASN A 80 -25.14 -4.44 -14.02
C ASN A 80 -24.88 -4.31 -15.53
N TRP A 81 -23.77 -3.67 -15.92
CA TRP A 81 -23.41 -3.54 -17.32
C TRP A 81 -23.11 -4.91 -17.95
N LEU A 82 -22.37 -5.77 -17.27
CA LEU A 82 -22.09 -7.13 -17.74
C LEU A 82 -23.39 -7.93 -17.92
N ALA A 83 -24.33 -7.82 -16.97
CA ALA A 83 -25.64 -8.46 -17.10
C ALA A 83 -26.43 -7.92 -18.31
N ALA A 84 -26.42 -6.60 -18.53
CA ALA A 84 -27.11 -5.97 -19.66
C ALA A 84 -26.54 -6.40 -21.02
N GLN A 85 -25.24 -6.69 -21.10
CA GLN A 85 -24.59 -7.18 -22.31
C GLN A 85 -24.58 -8.73 -22.43
N ALA A 86 -25.29 -9.44 -21.55
CA ALA A 86 -25.27 -10.91 -21.47
C ALA A 86 -23.86 -11.51 -21.29
N LEU A 87 -22.99 -10.77 -20.59
CA LEU A 87 -21.62 -11.16 -20.25
C LEU A 87 -21.46 -11.57 -18.78
N GLY A 88 -22.53 -11.53 -17.99
CA GLY A 88 -22.49 -11.87 -16.56
C GLY A 88 -21.96 -13.28 -16.28
N ASP A 89 -22.36 -14.25 -17.11
CA ASP A 89 -21.99 -15.67 -16.98
C ASP A 89 -20.74 -16.03 -17.80
N LYS A 90 -20.10 -15.06 -18.46
CA LYS A 90 -18.86 -15.32 -19.20
C LYS A 90 -17.71 -15.53 -18.20
N PRO A 91 -16.85 -16.52 -18.45
CA PRO A 91 -15.79 -16.90 -17.51
C PRO A 91 -14.73 -15.81 -17.38
N ARG A 92 -14.09 -15.77 -16.22
CA ARG A 92 -12.93 -14.90 -15.97
C ARG A 92 -11.65 -15.55 -16.51
N LEU A 93 -10.61 -14.74 -16.77
CA LEU A 93 -9.31 -15.27 -17.20
C LEU A 93 -8.79 -16.31 -16.18
N LEU A 94 -8.89 -16.02 -14.89
CA LEU A 94 -8.45 -16.90 -13.81
C LEU A 94 -9.02 -18.33 -13.93
N GLU A 95 -10.30 -18.46 -14.33
CA GLU A 95 -11.00 -19.74 -14.49
C GLU A 95 -10.54 -20.54 -15.72
N GLN A 96 -9.84 -19.89 -16.66
CA GLN A 96 -9.34 -20.53 -17.89
C GLN A 96 -7.81 -20.61 -17.93
N LEU A 97 -7.15 -20.20 -16.84
CA LEU A 97 -5.71 -20.04 -16.77
C LEU A 97 -5.07 -21.24 -16.10
N GLN A 98 -4.25 -21.98 -16.85
CA GLN A 98 -3.38 -23.00 -16.28
C GLN A 98 -1.95 -22.48 -16.26
N VAL A 99 -1.27 -22.66 -15.13
CA VAL A 99 0.10 -22.19 -14.90
C VAL A 99 0.97 -23.34 -14.43
N ASP A 100 2.18 -23.45 -14.98
CA ASP A 100 3.20 -24.41 -14.55
C ASP A 100 3.54 -24.21 -13.05
N ASP A 101 3.83 -25.31 -12.36
CA ASP A 101 4.22 -25.29 -10.95
C ASP A 101 5.44 -24.39 -10.68
N GLY A 102 5.33 -23.59 -9.63
CA GLY A 102 6.36 -22.63 -9.22
C GLY A 102 6.26 -21.28 -9.93
N TRP A 103 5.42 -21.13 -10.95
CA TRP A 103 5.26 -19.86 -11.69
C TRP A 103 4.00 -19.08 -11.31
N GLN A 104 3.16 -19.60 -10.40
CA GLN A 104 1.89 -18.96 -10.03
C GLN A 104 2.09 -17.51 -9.56
N LEU A 105 3.03 -17.26 -8.64
CA LEU A 105 3.30 -15.91 -8.13
C LEU A 105 3.84 -14.96 -9.21
N ALA A 106 4.69 -15.46 -10.11
CA ALA A 106 5.21 -14.69 -11.23
C ALA A 106 4.10 -14.26 -12.19
N VAL A 107 3.24 -15.21 -12.57
CA VAL A 107 2.09 -14.94 -13.46
C VAL A 107 1.08 -14.02 -12.80
N GLU A 108 0.78 -14.23 -11.52
CA GLU A 108 -0.10 -13.36 -10.74
C GLU A 108 0.45 -11.94 -10.63
N THR A 109 1.76 -11.81 -10.42
CA THR A 109 2.43 -10.51 -10.38
C THR A 109 2.29 -9.77 -11.71
N VAL A 110 2.48 -10.47 -12.83
CA VAL A 110 2.45 -9.84 -14.16
C VAL A 110 1.04 -9.52 -14.63
N LEU A 111 0.08 -10.43 -14.43
CA LEU A 111 -1.30 -10.25 -14.88
C LEU A 111 -2.13 -9.36 -13.96
N GLY A 112 -1.92 -9.41 -12.64
CA GLY A 112 -2.64 -8.57 -11.67
C GLY A 112 -4.16 -8.58 -11.89
N ASP A 113 -4.74 -7.37 -12.01
CA ASP A 113 -6.19 -7.18 -12.20
C ASP A 113 -6.73 -7.86 -13.47
N TYR A 114 -5.90 -8.15 -14.48
CA TYR A 114 -6.35 -8.88 -15.68
C TYR A 114 -6.78 -10.32 -15.40
N LEU A 115 -6.39 -10.91 -14.25
CA LEU A 115 -6.92 -12.22 -13.84
C LEU A 115 -8.45 -12.21 -13.70
N GLN A 116 -9.05 -11.06 -13.39
CA GLN A 116 -10.49 -10.87 -13.26
C GLN A 116 -11.17 -10.42 -14.57
N ALA A 117 -10.42 -10.33 -15.66
CA ALA A 117 -10.96 -9.92 -16.95
C ALA A 117 -11.99 -10.93 -17.48
N VAL A 118 -13.07 -10.43 -18.09
CA VAL A 118 -14.11 -11.26 -18.71
C VAL A 118 -13.62 -11.75 -20.06
N CYS A 119 -13.66 -13.07 -20.27
CA CYS A 119 -13.33 -13.69 -21.53
C CYS A 119 -14.52 -13.58 -22.50
N VAL A 120 -14.34 -12.82 -23.58
CA VAL A 120 -15.34 -12.60 -24.63
C VAL A 120 -14.85 -13.17 -25.96
N ASP A 121 -15.76 -13.30 -26.92
CA ASP A 121 -15.42 -13.82 -28.24
C ASP A 121 -14.90 -12.70 -29.16
N ASP A 122 -15.53 -11.52 -29.10
CA ASP A 122 -15.13 -10.34 -29.86
C ASP A 122 -15.35 -9.04 -29.06
N ILE A 123 -14.27 -8.28 -28.87
CA ILE A 123 -14.32 -6.97 -28.20
C ILE A 123 -14.94 -5.91 -29.12
N GLY A 124 -14.77 -6.01 -30.45
CA GLY A 124 -15.24 -5.03 -31.41
C GLY A 124 -16.76 -4.82 -31.34
N SER A 125 -17.50 -5.91 -31.16
CA SER A 125 -18.96 -5.91 -30.99
C SER A 125 -19.46 -5.04 -29.81
N LEU A 126 -18.65 -4.86 -28.77
CA LEU A 126 -19.04 -4.15 -27.54
C LEU A 126 -18.74 -2.65 -27.58
N GLY A 127 -18.00 -2.16 -28.59
CA GLY A 127 -17.46 -0.80 -28.62
C GLY A 127 -18.48 0.31 -28.39
N HIS A 128 -19.70 0.16 -28.92
CA HIS A 128 -20.77 1.16 -28.79
C HIS A 128 -21.48 1.15 -27.42
N THR A 129 -21.36 0.06 -26.66
CA THR A 129 -21.99 -0.12 -25.33
C THR A 129 -21.05 0.25 -24.19
N LEU A 130 -19.74 0.25 -24.43
CA LEU A 130 -18.73 0.62 -23.42
C LEU A 130 -18.90 2.06 -22.91
N GLY A 131 -19.40 2.98 -23.75
CA GLY A 131 -19.70 4.35 -23.34
C GLY A 131 -20.83 4.47 -22.29
N GLN A 132 -21.58 3.40 -22.03
CA GLN A 132 -22.64 3.35 -21.02
C GLN A 132 -22.12 2.96 -19.63
N LEU A 133 -20.87 2.51 -19.51
CA LEU A 133 -20.24 2.20 -18.24
C LEU A 133 -19.71 3.50 -17.60
N GLU A 134 -20.50 4.12 -16.74
CA GLU A 134 -20.13 5.40 -16.10
C GLU A 134 -19.09 5.24 -14.98
N HIS A 135 -19.12 4.11 -14.27
CA HIS A 135 -18.32 3.88 -13.06
C HIS A 135 -17.72 2.46 -13.04
N GLY A 136 -16.58 2.32 -12.37
CA GLY A 136 -15.90 1.05 -12.15
C GLY A 136 -14.76 0.75 -13.13
N ARG A 137 -14.17 -0.44 -12.97
CA ARG A 137 -13.07 -0.92 -13.82
C ARG A 137 -13.49 -2.23 -14.48
N LEU A 138 -13.39 -2.27 -15.80
CA LEU A 138 -13.70 -3.43 -16.61
C LEU A 138 -12.50 -3.79 -17.47
N ALA A 139 -12.13 -5.07 -17.47
CA ALA A 139 -11.18 -5.65 -18.41
C ALA A 139 -11.87 -6.75 -19.20
N LEU A 140 -11.70 -6.73 -20.53
CA LEU A 140 -12.24 -7.71 -21.45
C LEU A 140 -11.08 -8.33 -22.23
N LEU A 141 -11.12 -9.65 -22.42
CA LEU A 141 -10.11 -10.37 -23.21
C LEU A 141 -10.81 -11.20 -24.29
N ALA A 142 -10.44 -10.94 -25.54
CA ALA A 142 -10.83 -11.80 -26.65
C ALA A 142 -9.83 -12.97 -26.80
N GLY A 143 -10.31 -14.09 -27.33
CA GLY A 143 -9.44 -15.17 -27.78
C GLY A 143 -8.50 -14.69 -28.87
N GLY A 144 -7.21 -15.03 -28.73
CA GLY A 144 -6.17 -14.74 -29.72
C GLY A 144 -5.70 -16.01 -30.44
N ALA A 145 -4.87 -15.83 -31.47
CA ALA A 145 -4.12 -16.95 -31.99
C ALA A 145 -3.11 -17.43 -30.94
N GLU A 146 -3.29 -18.65 -30.44
CA GLU A 146 -2.35 -19.27 -29.52
C GLU A 146 -0.99 -19.44 -30.20
N ARG A 147 0.05 -18.85 -29.62
CA ARG A 147 1.40 -18.90 -30.17
C ARG A 147 2.30 -19.57 -29.14
N ALA A 148 3.01 -20.59 -29.58
CA ALA A 148 4.06 -21.18 -28.77
C ALA A 148 5.11 -20.11 -28.46
N ALA A 149 5.13 -19.67 -27.20
CA ALA A 149 6.15 -18.78 -26.69
C ALA A 149 7.45 -19.55 -26.48
N ALA A 150 8.58 -18.88 -26.71
CA ALA A 150 9.88 -19.47 -26.45
C ALA A 150 10.10 -19.63 -24.92
N PRO A 151 10.83 -20.66 -24.47
CA PRO A 151 10.93 -21.03 -23.04
C PRO A 151 11.50 -19.94 -22.13
N GLU A 152 12.22 -18.98 -22.68
CA GLU A 152 12.76 -17.81 -21.98
C GLU A 152 11.70 -16.77 -21.63
N PHE A 153 10.47 -16.90 -22.12
CA PHE A 153 9.35 -15.99 -21.80
C PHE A 153 8.34 -16.63 -20.86
N LEU A 154 7.74 -15.81 -20.02
CA LEU A 154 6.73 -16.23 -19.04
C LEU A 154 5.51 -16.84 -19.72
N ALA A 155 5.14 -16.36 -20.91
CA ALA A 155 4.04 -16.92 -21.70
C ALA A 155 4.20 -18.44 -21.97
N ALA A 156 5.42 -18.98 -21.98
CA ALA A 156 5.64 -20.42 -22.15
C ALA A 156 5.12 -21.26 -20.96
N ARG A 157 4.98 -20.64 -19.79
CA ARG A 157 4.53 -21.25 -18.51
C ARG A 157 3.02 -21.18 -18.30
N VAL A 158 2.29 -20.69 -19.29
CA VAL A 158 0.86 -20.37 -19.19
C VAL A 158 0.10 -21.04 -20.34
N ARG A 159 -1.09 -21.56 -20.05
CA ARG A 159 -2.10 -21.96 -21.04
C ARG A 159 -3.39 -21.20 -20.76
N SER A 160 -3.89 -20.49 -21.76
CA SER A 160 -5.07 -19.60 -21.64
C SER A 160 -5.93 -19.52 -22.92
N GLY A 161 -5.64 -20.36 -23.93
CA GLY A 161 -6.29 -20.29 -25.24
C GLY A 161 -6.03 -18.97 -25.98
N GLY A 162 -4.80 -18.43 -25.89
CA GLY A 162 -4.40 -17.19 -26.58
C GLY A 162 -4.78 -15.89 -25.87
N ARG A 163 -5.39 -15.94 -24.68
CA ARG A 163 -5.96 -14.76 -24.00
C ARG A 163 -4.95 -13.97 -23.16
N ALA A 164 -3.93 -14.63 -22.64
CA ALA A 164 -2.88 -14.00 -21.83
C ALA A 164 -1.62 -13.66 -22.64
N ASP A 165 -1.44 -14.24 -23.83
CA ASP A 165 -0.21 -14.19 -24.62
C ASP A 165 0.26 -12.75 -24.90
N ALA A 166 -0.67 -11.86 -25.27
CA ALA A 166 -0.37 -10.46 -25.54
C ALA A 166 0.02 -9.68 -24.27
N LEU A 167 -0.57 -10.03 -23.12
CA LEU A 167 -0.26 -9.40 -21.83
C LEU A 167 1.10 -9.85 -21.27
N LEU A 168 1.52 -11.07 -21.60
CA LEU A 168 2.78 -11.66 -21.18
C LEU A 168 3.91 -11.46 -22.19
N ALA A 169 3.64 -10.80 -23.32
CA ALA A 169 4.62 -10.56 -24.37
C ALA A 169 5.81 -9.73 -23.85
N GLY A 170 7.03 -10.16 -24.14
CA GLY A 170 8.26 -9.46 -23.72
C GLY A 170 8.62 -9.65 -22.23
N VAL A 171 7.88 -10.48 -21.49
CA VAL A 171 8.22 -10.81 -20.10
C VAL A 171 9.10 -12.05 -20.08
N ARG A 172 10.41 -11.85 -19.90
CA ARG A 172 11.40 -12.91 -19.76
C ARG A 172 11.37 -13.53 -18.37
N VAL A 173 11.88 -14.75 -18.26
CA VAL A 173 12.02 -15.44 -16.97
C VAL A 173 13.48 -15.51 -16.50
N ALA A 174 13.68 -15.42 -15.20
CA ALA A 174 14.96 -15.67 -14.52
C ALA A 174 14.73 -16.52 -13.27
N THR A 175 15.73 -17.28 -12.85
CA THR A 175 15.63 -18.15 -11.66
C THR A 175 15.62 -17.38 -10.35
N ASP A 176 16.30 -16.22 -10.33
CA ASP A 176 16.52 -15.39 -9.14
C ASP A 176 16.89 -13.96 -9.54
N LEU A 177 17.04 -13.09 -8.53
CA LEU A 177 17.40 -11.68 -8.72
C LEU A 177 18.74 -11.49 -9.42
N ALA A 178 19.75 -12.33 -9.12
CA ALA A 178 21.07 -12.19 -9.72
C ALA A 178 21.02 -12.48 -11.23
N ALA A 179 20.34 -13.55 -11.63
CA ALA A 179 20.08 -13.88 -13.02
C ALA A 179 19.26 -12.78 -13.73
N ALA A 180 18.24 -12.22 -13.06
CA ALA A 180 17.43 -11.15 -13.62
C ALA A 180 18.25 -9.87 -13.86
N LEU A 181 19.10 -9.48 -12.90
CA LEU A 181 19.99 -8.33 -13.04
C LEU A 181 21.05 -8.52 -14.13
N ALA A 182 21.53 -9.75 -14.34
CA ALA A 182 22.46 -10.07 -15.42
C ALA A 182 21.82 -9.92 -16.82
N GLN A 183 20.52 -10.21 -16.95
CA GLN A 183 19.78 -10.01 -18.20
C GLN A 183 19.41 -8.55 -18.46
N ARG A 184 19.27 -7.72 -17.40
CA ARG A 184 18.78 -6.33 -17.47
C ARG A 184 19.44 -5.45 -18.54
N PRO A 185 20.76 -5.48 -18.77
CA PRO A 185 21.40 -4.65 -19.79
C PRO A 185 21.01 -5.00 -21.24
N ALA A 186 20.53 -6.22 -21.48
CA ALA A 186 20.14 -6.70 -22.80
C ALA A 186 18.65 -6.50 -23.11
N LEU A 187 17.86 -5.99 -22.16
CA LEU A 187 16.43 -5.78 -22.34
C LEU A 187 16.14 -4.67 -23.33
N ALA A 188 15.22 -4.94 -24.25
CA ALA A 188 14.60 -3.86 -25.03
C ALA A 188 13.73 -2.97 -24.12
N THR A 189 13.37 -1.79 -24.61
CA THR A 189 12.59 -0.79 -23.83
C THR A 189 11.24 -1.31 -23.33
N HIS A 190 10.64 -2.30 -24.02
CA HIS A 190 9.36 -2.91 -23.67
C HIS A 190 9.49 -4.26 -22.97
N GLU A 191 10.71 -4.79 -22.82
CA GLU A 191 10.93 -6.08 -22.17
C GLU A 191 11.12 -5.92 -20.66
N SER A 192 10.81 -6.99 -19.93
CA SER A 192 11.03 -7.11 -18.48
C SER A 192 11.45 -8.53 -18.12
N VAL A 193 11.93 -8.74 -16.91
CA VAL A 193 12.32 -10.05 -16.38
C VAL A 193 11.61 -10.28 -15.05
N ILE A 194 10.98 -11.44 -14.90
CA ILE A 194 10.28 -11.88 -13.68
C ILE A 194 10.94 -13.14 -13.11
N THR A 195 11.04 -13.22 -11.79
CA THR A 195 11.45 -14.42 -11.07
C THR A 195 10.24 -15.18 -10.51
N PRO A 196 10.36 -16.51 -10.28
CA PRO A 196 9.33 -17.30 -9.60
C PRO A 196 8.87 -16.73 -8.26
N ASP A 197 9.77 -16.07 -7.52
CA ASP A 197 9.51 -15.51 -6.19
C ASP A 197 8.91 -14.08 -6.20
N GLY A 198 8.51 -13.59 -7.38
CA GLY A 198 7.75 -12.34 -7.52
C GLY A 198 8.59 -11.07 -7.68
N ILE A 199 9.87 -11.17 -8.04
CA ILE A 199 10.71 -10.01 -8.35
C ILE A 199 10.60 -9.70 -9.84
N TRP A 200 10.06 -8.53 -10.16
CA TRP A 200 9.83 -8.07 -11.53
C TRP A 200 10.65 -6.82 -11.82
N LEU A 201 11.44 -6.81 -12.90
CA LEU A 201 12.25 -5.66 -13.24
C LEU A 201 12.28 -5.38 -14.75
N GLY A 202 12.40 -4.10 -15.07
CA GLY A 202 12.63 -3.61 -16.43
C GLY A 202 13.95 -2.84 -16.54
N PRO A 203 14.17 -2.11 -17.65
CA PRO A 203 15.39 -1.33 -17.86
C PRO A 203 15.64 -0.27 -16.78
N ASN A 204 14.58 0.32 -16.22
CA ASN A 204 14.64 1.47 -15.31
C ASN A 204 13.73 1.35 -14.07
N TRP A 205 13.19 0.17 -13.77
CA TRP A 205 12.30 -0.03 -12.64
C TRP A 205 12.40 -1.46 -12.08
N LEU A 206 11.99 -1.63 -10.82
CA LEU A 206 11.90 -2.92 -10.13
C LEU A 206 10.71 -2.91 -9.17
N ARG A 207 9.98 -4.02 -9.10
CA ARG A 207 8.85 -4.26 -8.20
C ARG A 207 9.03 -5.63 -7.53
N VAL A 208 8.63 -5.73 -6.27
CA VAL A 208 8.66 -6.99 -5.51
C VAL A 208 7.25 -7.28 -5.02
N THR A 209 6.74 -8.46 -5.37
CA THR A 209 5.51 -9.01 -4.82
C THR A 209 5.87 -10.11 -3.83
N ARG A 210 5.30 -10.07 -2.63
CA ARG A 210 5.38 -11.15 -1.65
C ARG A 210 3.95 -11.52 -1.25
N LEU A 211 3.67 -12.80 -1.12
CA LEU A 211 2.41 -13.26 -0.52
C LEU A 211 2.48 -12.99 0.98
N ALA A 212 1.43 -12.40 1.56
CA ALA A 212 1.24 -12.44 3.00
C ALA A 212 0.82 -13.87 3.39
N ASP A 213 1.37 -14.40 4.48
CA ASP A 213 1.24 -15.82 4.84
C ASP A 213 -0.23 -16.31 4.98
N GLU A 214 -0.37 -17.62 4.74
CA GLU A 214 -1.49 -18.56 4.95
C GLU A 214 -2.55 -18.75 3.84
N GLN A 215 -2.77 -17.83 2.89
CA GLN A 215 -3.84 -18.06 1.87
C GLN A 215 -3.36 -18.43 0.46
N GLY A 216 -2.06 -18.37 0.17
CA GLY A 216 -1.54 -18.62 -1.17
C GLY A 216 -2.05 -17.62 -2.23
N GLY A 217 -1.36 -17.54 -3.37
CA GLY A 217 -1.79 -16.69 -4.50
C GLY A 217 -3.18 -17.07 -5.02
N VAL A 218 -3.88 -16.14 -5.66
CA VAL A 218 -5.22 -16.41 -6.25
C VAL A 218 -5.18 -17.55 -7.28
N ILE A 219 -4.10 -17.67 -8.05
CA ILE A 219 -3.93 -18.74 -9.05
C ILE A 219 -3.81 -20.11 -8.37
N LYS A 220 -3.01 -20.19 -7.31
CA LYS A 220 -2.81 -21.45 -6.58
C LYS A 220 -4.13 -21.94 -5.97
N ARG A 221 -4.90 -21.03 -5.37
CA ARG A 221 -6.24 -21.36 -4.83
C ARG A 221 -7.21 -21.85 -5.89
N GLN A 222 -7.21 -21.24 -7.08
CA GLN A 222 -8.05 -21.71 -8.18
C GLN A 222 -7.68 -23.13 -8.63
N GLN A 223 -6.38 -23.40 -8.79
CA GLN A 223 -5.89 -24.73 -9.18
C GLN A 223 -6.23 -25.81 -8.13
N GLU A 224 -6.20 -25.48 -6.84
CA GLU A 224 -6.60 -26.38 -5.74
C GLU A 224 -8.12 -26.66 -5.70
N LEU A 225 -8.95 -25.74 -6.20
CA LEU A 225 -10.41 -25.93 -6.28
C LEU A 225 -10.82 -26.83 -7.47
N GLU A 226 -10.01 -26.86 -8.53
CA GLU A 226 -10.27 -27.62 -9.76
C GLU A 226 -9.64 -29.03 -9.75
N SER A 227 -8.74 -29.32 -8.81
CA SER A 227 -8.08 -30.62 -8.63
C SER A 227 -8.90 -31.61 -7.81
#